data_AF-A0A545U235-F1
#
_entry.id   AF-A0A545U235-F1
#
_cell.length_a   1.000
_cell.length_b   1.000
_cell.length_c   1.000
_cell.angle_alpha   90.00
_cell.angle_beta   90.00
_cell.angle_gamma   90.00
#
_symmetry.space_group_name_H-M   'P 1'
#
loop_
_entity.id
_entity.type
_entity.pdbx_description
1 polymer ?
#
loop_
_entity_poly.entity_id
_entity_poly.type
_entity_poly.pdbx_seq_one_letter_code
_entity_poly.pdbx_strand_id
1 'polypeptide(L)'
;MTKLMGVPDNQYSPGVGWRIWGFATQAMKRQGWKLHVFIGSKAQAQQTLNLAMPILRAKDVNHKFWASDDPILNDEDENQGKWFAIYPSSNVEALEVASELEQALQAGGVTPLNSELTGEIKVDKGYVYSRYGPYGHDAMITSEGTTAQDARGIKAHPGWVENIWLQYKALTQPGSRIAVTLPSDFMAEFPAARSRRG
;
A
#
# COMPACT_ATOMS: atom_id res chain seq x y z
N MET A 1 -13.39 -25.13 -9.87
CA MET A 1 -13.17 -23.69 -9.70
C MET A 1 -13.34 -23.35 -8.24
N THR A 2 -12.24 -23.24 -7.50
CA THR A 2 -12.26 -22.97 -6.06
C THR A 2 -12.64 -21.51 -5.85
N LYS A 3 -13.80 -21.30 -5.24
CA LYS A 3 -14.35 -19.99 -4.88
C LYS A 3 -13.47 -19.39 -3.79
N LEU A 4 -12.57 -18.47 -4.12
CA LEU A 4 -11.77 -17.81 -3.10
C LEU A 4 -12.62 -16.80 -2.31
N MET A 5 -12.77 -17.12 -1.01
CA MET A 5 -12.42 -16.22 0.11
C MET A 5 -13.36 -15.08 0.49
N GLY A 6 -14.68 -15.33 0.53
CA GLY A 6 -15.65 -14.54 1.32
C GLY A 6 -15.88 -13.07 0.91
N VAL A 7 -15.06 -12.55 0.01
CA VAL A 7 -15.25 -11.26 -0.65
C VAL A 7 -16.33 -11.45 -1.71
N PRO A 8 -17.42 -10.66 -1.69
CA PRO A 8 -18.43 -10.75 -2.73
C PRO A 8 -17.81 -10.46 -4.11
N ASP A 9 -17.68 -11.49 -4.95
CA ASP A 9 -17.14 -11.40 -6.32
C ASP A 9 -17.87 -10.34 -7.17
N ASN A 10 -19.12 -10.02 -6.83
CA ASN A 10 -19.93 -9.04 -7.55
C ASN A 10 -19.50 -7.58 -7.36
N GLN A 11 -18.58 -7.29 -6.45
CA GLN A 11 -18.09 -5.91 -6.23
C GLN A 11 -16.73 -5.65 -6.91
N TYR A 12 -16.08 -6.67 -7.47
CA TYR A 12 -14.76 -6.54 -8.10
C TYR A 12 -14.83 -6.89 -9.58
N SER A 13 -14.15 -6.11 -10.41
CA SER A 13 -13.95 -6.46 -11.82
C SER A 13 -12.89 -7.57 -11.92
N PRO A 14 -13.10 -8.59 -12.78
CA PRO A 14 -12.08 -9.60 -13.03
C PRO A 14 -10.93 -9.03 -13.86
N GLY A 15 -9.70 -9.31 -13.47
CA GLY A 15 -8.48 -9.19 -14.27
C GLY A 15 -7.78 -10.54 -14.42
N VAL A 16 -6.72 -10.61 -15.22
CA VAL A 16 -5.92 -11.84 -15.39
C VAL A 16 -5.26 -12.20 -14.05
N GLY A 17 -5.87 -13.12 -13.30
CA GLY A 17 -5.41 -13.52 -11.95
C GLY A 17 -5.65 -12.48 -10.84
N TRP A 18 -6.17 -11.29 -11.15
CA TRP A 18 -6.43 -10.21 -10.18
C TRP A 18 -7.93 -9.95 -10.00
N ARG A 19 -8.33 -9.54 -8.80
CA ARG A 19 -9.60 -8.86 -8.54
C ARG A 19 -9.35 -7.38 -8.36
N ILE A 20 -10.15 -6.54 -9.02
CA ILE A 20 -9.89 -5.10 -9.14
C ILE A 20 -11.07 -4.29 -8.59
N TRP A 21 -10.79 -3.29 -7.74
CA TRP A 21 -11.77 -2.34 -7.19
C TRP A 21 -11.49 -0.91 -7.65
N GLY A 22 -12.55 -0.18 -8.01
CA GLY A 22 -12.52 1.27 -8.22
C GLY A 22 -11.92 1.74 -9.56
N PHE A 23 -11.20 0.87 -10.28
CA PHE A 23 -10.63 1.19 -11.60
C PHE A 23 -11.66 1.55 -12.67
N ALA A 24 -12.93 1.16 -12.51
CA ALA A 24 -14.02 1.50 -13.43
C ALA A 24 -14.83 2.74 -13.00
N THR A 25 -14.66 3.22 -11.76
CA THR A 25 -15.53 4.24 -11.14
C THR A 25 -14.79 5.49 -10.68
N GLN A 26 -13.47 5.45 -10.53
CA GLN A 26 -12.64 6.59 -10.16
C GLN A 26 -11.56 6.89 -11.20
N ALA A 27 -11.35 8.17 -11.51
CA ALA A 27 -10.24 8.59 -12.34
C ALA A 27 -8.93 8.37 -11.57
N MET A 28 -8.17 7.33 -11.94
CA MET A 28 -6.84 7.13 -11.37
C MET A 28 -5.93 8.31 -11.69
N LYS A 29 -5.17 8.75 -10.69
CA LYS A 29 -4.04 9.65 -10.93
C LYS A 29 -3.07 9.00 -11.90
N ARG A 30 -2.40 9.81 -12.72
CA ARG A 30 -1.38 9.29 -13.65
C ARG A 30 -0.21 8.63 -12.94
N GLN A 31 0.11 9.08 -11.73
CA GLN A 31 1.22 8.59 -10.92
C GLN A 31 1.00 8.88 -9.43
N GLY A 32 1.75 8.17 -8.59
CA GLY A 32 1.77 8.38 -7.15
C GLY A 32 2.53 7.28 -6.42
N TRP A 33 2.48 7.33 -5.09
CA TRP A 33 2.92 6.23 -4.24
C TRP A 33 1.94 5.07 -4.34
N LYS A 34 2.42 3.90 -4.71
CA LYS A 34 1.66 2.63 -4.66
C LYS A 34 2.03 1.92 -3.38
N LEU A 35 1.06 1.26 -2.76
CA LEU A 35 1.33 0.39 -1.62
C LEU A 35 1.20 -1.06 -2.07
N HIS A 36 2.08 -1.90 -1.54
CA HIS A 36 2.10 -3.33 -1.77
C HIS A 36 2.10 -4.04 -0.43
N VAL A 37 1.24 -5.06 -0.31
CA VAL A 37 1.29 -5.97 0.83
C VAL A 37 1.83 -7.29 0.32
N PHE A 38 2.94 -7.70 0.90
CA PHE A 38 3.61 -8.95 0.59
C PHE A 38 3.18 -10.02 1.59
N ILE A 39 3.01 -11.25 1.11
CA ILE A 39 2.61 -12.37 1.96
C ILE A 39 3.64 -13.48 1.81
N GLY A 40 4.27 -13.86 2.92
CA GLY A 40 5.29 -14.90 2.96
C GLY A 40 4.74 -16.34 2.97
N SER A 41 3.43 -16.53 3.16
CA SER A 41 2.82 -17.86 3.14
C SER A 41 1.37 -17.87 2.65
N LYS A 42 0.99 -18.91 1.90
CA LYS A 42 -0.40 -19.18 1.48
C LYS A 42 -1.37 -19.22 2.67
N ALA A 43 -0.91 -19.74 3.82
CA ALA A 43 -1.69 -19.83 5.05
C ALA A 43 -2.15 -18.47 5.58
N GLN A 44 -1.39 -17.40 5.33
CA GLN A 44 -1.72 -16.04 5.78
C GLN A 44 -2.47 -15.20 4.74
N ALA A 45 -2.61 -15.69 3.49
CA ALA A 45 -3.25 -14.94 2.41
C ALA A 45 -4.69 -14.52 2.75
N GLN A 46 -5.49 -15.46 3.24
CA GLN A 46 -6.89 -15.20 3.63
C GLN A 46 -6.98 -14.20 4.79
N GLN A 47 -6.11 -14.35 5.79
CA GLN A 47 -6.11 -13.51 6.98
C GLN A 47 -5.75 -12.07 6.63
N THR A 48 -4.70 -11.88 5.82
CA THR A 48 -4.31 -10.56 5.29
C THR A 48 -5.47 -9.92 4.51
N LEU A 49 -6.18 -10.70 3.67
CA LEU A 49 -7.38 -10.22 2.97
C LEU A 49 -8.49 -9.79 3.92
N ASN A 50 -8.80 -10.59 4.93
CA ASN A 50 -9.86 -10.28 5.90
C ASN A 50 -9.56 -9.02 6.71
N LEU A 51 -8.28 -8.73 6.96
CA LEU A 51 -7.84 -7.55 7.71
C LEU A 51 -7.74 -6.30 6.81
N ALA A 52 -7.25 -6.45 5.57
CA ALA A 52 -7.05 -5.33 4.66
C ALA A 52 -8.34 -4.85 3.98
N MET A 53 -9.23 -5.77 3.59
CA MET A 53 -10.43 -5.44 2.80
C MET A 53 -11.37 -4.43 3.47
N PRO A 54 -11.69 -4.55 4.78
CA PRO A 54 -12.54 -3.56 5.44
C PRO A 54 -11.95 -2.15 5.40
N ILE A 55 -10.64 -2.01 5.59
CA ILE A 55 -9.92 -0.72 5.54
C ILE A 55 -10.02 -0.12 4.13
N LEU A 56 -9.64 -0.90 3.11
CA LEU A 56 -9.59 -0.43 1.73
C LEU A 56 -10.97 -0.04 1.19
N ARG A 57 -12.03 -0.77 1.57
CA ARG A 57 -13.41 -0.45 1.17
C ARG A 57 -13.99 0.72 1.93
N ALA A 58 -13.73 0.83 3.23
CA ALA A 58 -14.24 1.94 4.04
C ALA A 58 -13.71 3.29 3.54
N LYS A 59 -12.48 3.32 3.01
CA LYS A 59 -11.85 4.50 2.43
C LYS A 59 -12.05 4.66 0.92
N ASP A 60 -12.77 3.72 0.27
CA ASP A 60 -12.95 3.66 -1.19
C ASP A 60 -11.65 3.83 -2.00
N VAL A 61 -10.58 3.17 -1.55
CA VAL A 61 -9.25 3.27 -2.16
C VAL A 61 -9.16 2.31 -3.34
N ASN A 62 -8.65 2.78 -4.48
CA ASN A 62 -8.39 1.91 -5.63
C ASN A 62 -7.38 0.82 -5.27
N HIS A 63 -7.71 -0.44 -5.54
CA HIS A 63 -6.81 -1.54 -5.23
C HIS A 63 -7.09 -2.75 -6.11
N LYS A 64 -6.11 -3.64 -6.17
CA LYS A 64 -6.26 -4.98 -6.71
C LYS A 64 -5.59 -5.99 -5.80
N PHE A 65 -6.12 -7.20 -5.77
CA PHE A 65 -5.53 -8.32 -5.05
C PHE A 65 -5.46 -9.57 -5.91
N TRP A 66 -4.49 -10.43 -5.63
CA TRP A 66 -4.32 -11.69 -6.35
C TRP A 66 -5.46 -12.64 -5.99
N ALA A 67 -6.15 -13.11 -7.03
CA ALA A 67 -7.39 -13.86 -6.95
C ALA A 67 -7.17 -15.38 -6.92
N SER A 68 -5.92 -15.84 -6.79
CA SER A 68 -5.57 -17.26 -6.65
C SER A 68 -5.11 -17.55 -5.22
N ASP A 69 -5.34 -18.76 -4.75
CA ASP A 69 -4.80 -19.25 -3.49
C ASP A 69 -3.35 -19.67 -3.67
N ASP A 70 -2.90 -19.90 -4.91
CA ASP A 70 -1.50 -20.12 -5.20
C ASP A 70 -0.74 -18.81 -5.25
N PRO A 71 0.20 -18.63 -4.32
CA PRO A 71 0.88 -17.39 -4.27
C PRO A 71 1.94 -17.29 -5.36
N ILE A 72 2.13 -16.07 -5.86
CA ILE A 72 3.23 -15.73 -6.77
C ILE A 72 4.54 -15.77 -5.96
N LEU A 73 4.89 -16.90 -5.34
CA LEU A 73 6.12 -17.02 -4.53
C LEU A 73 7.31 -17.44 -5.36
N ASN A 74 7.06 -18.01 -6.54
CA ASN A 74 8.08 -18.64 -7.39
C ASN A 74 8.32 -17.91 -8.72
N ASP A 75 7.74 -16.73 -8.93
CA ASP A 75 8.14 -15.92 -10.08
C ASP A 75 9.45 -15.20 -9.76
N GLU A 76 10.39 -15.23 -10.70
CA GLU A 76 11.55 -14.33 -10.74
C GLU A 76 11.14 -12.88 -11.12
N ASP A 77 9.85 -12.65 -11.36
CA ASP A 77 9.29 -11.38 -11.79
C ASP A 77 9.06 -10.39 -10.62
N GLU A 78 8.83 -9.14 -10.99
CA GLU A 78 8.55 -7.99 -10.12
C GLU A 78 7.33 -8.13 -9.19
N ASN A 79 6.57 -9.22 -9.33
CA ASN A 79 5.37 -9.55 -8.56
C ASN A 79 5.61 -10.58 -7.45
N GLN A 80 6.84 -11.06 -7.28
CA GLN A 80 7.15 -12.10 -6.28
C GLN A 80 6.65 -11.71 -4.89
N GLY A 81 5.72 -12.48 -4.33
CA GLY A 81 5.10 -12.27 -3.03
C GLY A 81 4.09 -11.12 -2.94
N LYS A 82 3.90 -10.31 -3.99
CA LYS A 82 2.92 -9.19 -4.00
C LYS A 82 1.50 -9.74 -4.06
N TRP A 83 0.77 -9.58 -2.98
CA TRP A 83 -0.64 -9.99 -2.93
C TRP A 83 -1.61 -8.86 -3.23
N PHE A 84 -1.21 -7.64 -2.89
CA PHE A 84 -2.00 -6.44 -3.09
C PHE A 84 -1.19 -5.40 -3.82
N ALA A 85 -1.88 -4.65 -4.68
CA ALA A 85 -1.46 -3.33 -5.08
C ALA A 85 -2.58 -2.34 -4.77
N ILE A 86 -2.23 -1.29 -4.05
CA ILE A 86 -3.14 -0.25 -3.58
C ILE A 86 -2.67 1.07 -4.19
N TYR A 87 -3.61 1.88 -4.65
CA TYR A 87 -3.38 3.09 -5.42
C TYR A 87 -4.06 4.29 -4.75
N PRO A 88 -3.44 4.83 -3.68
CA PRO A 88 -3.92 6.04 -3.04
C PRO A 88 -4.01 7.22 -4.02
N SER A 89 -5.08 7.97 -3.92
CA SER A 89 -5.30 9.25 -4.57
C SER A 89 -4.40 10.36 -4.03
N SER A 90 -3.76 10.23 -2.86
CA SER A 90 -2.88 11.29 -2.31
C SER A 90 -1.78 10.74 -1.41
N ASN A 91 -0.79 11.59 -1.08
CA ASN A 91 0.24 11.23 -0.09
C ASN A 91 -0.36 11.04 1.30
N VAL A 92 -1.36 11.86 1.67
CA VAL A 92 -2.07 11.75 2.96
C VAL A 92 -2.78 10.39 3.06
N GLU A 93 -3.57 10.05 2.04
CA GLU A 93 -4.25 8.76 1.97
C GLU A 93 -3.27 7.58 1.96
N ALA A 94 -2.11 7.73 1.29
CA ALA A 94 -1.06 6.71 1.33
C ALA A 94 -0.53 6.47 2.75
N LEU A 95 -0.27 7.53 3.52
CA LEU A 95 0.21 7.43 4.90
C LEU A 95 -0.85 6.81 5.82
N GLU A 96 -2.11 7.24 5.71
CA GLU A 96 -3.21 6.70 6.50
C GLU A 96 -3.45 5.22 6.23
N VAL A 97 -3.60 4.84 4.96
CA VAL A 97 -3.87 3.46 4.57
C VAL A 97 -2.71 2.56 4.99
N ALA A 98 -1.46 3.00 4.80
CA ALA A 98 -0.31 2.23 5.24
C ALA A 98 -0.30 2.05 6.76
N SER A 99 -0.64 3.09 7.54
CA SER A 99 -0.68 3.00 8.99
C SER A 99 -1.76 2.06 9.50
N GLU A 100 -2.97 2.16 8.98
CA GLU A 100 -4.08 1.28 9.37
C GLU A 100 -3.79 -0.17 8.99
N LEU A 101 -3.19 -0.42 7.83
CA LEU A 101 -2.79 -1.76 7.41
C LEU A 101 -1.67 -2.35 8.29
N GLU A 102 -0.60 -1.60 8.55
CA GLU A 102 0.50 -2.02 9.43
C GLU A 102 -0.02 -2.37 10.84
N GLN A 103 -0.97 -1.60 11.37
CA GLN A 103 -1.60 -1.86 12.67
C GLN A 103 -2.53 -3.08 12.63
N ALA A 104 -3.42 -3.18 11.64
CA ALA A 104 -4.38 -4.27 11.54
C ALA A 104 -3.69 -5.63 11.30
N LEU A 105 -2.67 -5.65 10.45
CA LEU A 105 -1.91 -6.88 10.15
C LEU A 105 -1.09 -7.33 11.35
N GLN A 106 -0.47 -6.40 12.08
CA GLN A 106 0.21 -6.71 13.34
C GLN A 106 -0.76 -7.24 14.40
N ALA A 107 -1.87 -6.53 14.66
CA ALA A 107 -2.86 -6.93 15.65
C ALA A 107 -3.53 -8.27 15.30
N GLY A 108 -3.68 -8.53 14.00
CA GLY A 108 -4.18 -9.78 13.47
C GLY A 108 -3.19 -10.93 13.60
N GLY A 109 -1.92 -10.72 13.92
CA GLY A 109 -0.90 -11.78 14.02
C GLY A 109 -0.40 -12.28 12.67
N VAL A 110 -0.46 -11.46 11.63
CA VAL A 110 0.22 -11.76 10.35
C VAL A 110 1.73 -11.67 10.57
N THR A 111 2.50 -12.48 9.85
CA THR A 111 3.97 -12.42 9.89
C THR A 111 4.45 -11.40 8.86
N PRO A 112 5.19 -10.35 9.26
CA PRO A 112 5.75 -9.40 8.31
C PRO A 112 6.89 -10.06 7.52
N LEU A 113 7.10 -9.62 6.28
CA LEU A 113 8.18 -10.14 5.46
C LEU A 113 9.55 -9.74 6.01
N ASN A 114 9.67 -8.53 6.57
CA ASN A 114 10.87 -7.94 7.18
C ASN A 114 12.14 -7.85 6.31
N SER A 115 12.14 -8.42 5.11
CA SER A 115 13.23 -8.34 4.14
C SER A 115 13.25 -6.99 3.42
N GLU A 116 14.44 -6.56 3.00
CA GLU A 116 14.55 -5.49 2.00
C GLU A 116 14.21 -6.06 0.62
N LEU A 117 13.45 -5.30 -0.17
CA LEU A 117 13.01 -5.70 -1.49
C LEU A 117 13.51 -4.70 -2.51
N THR A 118 14.21 -5.18 -3.54
CA THR A 118 14.72 -4.33 -4.61
C THR A 118 13.57 -3.58 -5.29
N GLY A 119 13.70 -2.27 -5.44
CA GLY A 119 12.68 -1.43 -6.07
C GLY A 119 11.46 -1.13 -5.18
N GLU A 120 11.52 -1.43 -3.88
CA GLU A 120 10.46 -1.13 -2.92
C GLU A 120 11.02 -0.48 -1.65
N ILE A 121 10.24 0.36 -0.98
CA ILE A 121 10.54 0.90 0.35
C ILE A 121 9.72 0.11 1.36
N LYS A 122 10.39 -0.51 2.33
CA LYS A 122 9.73 -0.99 3.55
C LYS A 122 9.18 0.19 4.34
N VAL A 123 7.86 0.26 4.52
CA VAL A 123 7.18 1.42 5.12
C VAL A 123 7.51 1.55 6.60
N ASP A 124 7.30 0.49 7.38
CA ASP A 124 7.68 0.45 8.80
C ASP A 124 8.00 -0.98 9.25
N LYS A 125 7.00 -1.73 9.74
CA LYS A 125 7.19 -3.04 10.39
C LYS A 125 7.26 -4.18 9.39
N GLY A 126 7.24 -3.89 8.09
CA GLY A 126 7.41 -4.88 7.02
C GLY A 126 6.13 -5.59 6.60
N TYR A 127 4.96 -5.01 6.88
CA TYR A 127 3.69 -5.47 6.33
C TYR A 127 3.36 -4.78 5.01
N VAL A 128 3.71 -3.49 4.91
CA VAL A 128 3.47 -2.66 3.74
C VAL A 128 4.80 -2.21 3.16
N TYR A 129 4.88 -2.30 1.84
CA TYR A 129 5.97 -1.79 1.02
C TYR A 129 5.42 -0.76 0.05
N SER A 130 6.27 0.13 -0.45
CA SER A 130 5.82 1.17 -1.36
C SER A 130 6.83 1.47 -2.45
N ARG A 131 6.30 1.84 -3.62
CA ARG A 131 7.08 2.45 -4.70
C ARG A 131 6.31 3.61 -5.32
N TYR A 132 7.02 4.60 -5.80
CA TYR A 132 6.46 5.63 -6.65
C TYR A 132 6.42 5.16 -8.10
N GLY A 133 5.32 5.40 -8.80
CA GLY A 133 5.24 5.01 -10.20
C GLY A 133 3.92 5.39 -10.87
N PRO A 134 3.81 5.14 -12.18
CA PRO A 134 2.61 5.46 -12.95
C PRO A 134 1.48 4.46 -12.66
N TYR A 135 0.24 4.92 -12.46
CA TYR A 135 -0.89 4.01 -12.16
C TYR A 135 -1.47 3.43 -13.44
N GLY A 136 -0.88 2.33 -13.93
CA GLY A 136 -1.33 1.70 -15.17
C GLY A 136 -0.97 2.47 -16.45
N HIS A 137 -0.11 3.48 -16.33
CA HIS A 137 0.47 4.19 -17.48
C HIS A 137 1.93 3.77 -17.70
N ASP A 138 2.46 4.07 -18.88
CA ASP A 138 3.82 3.70 -19.26
C ASP A 138 4.89 4.63 -18.66
N ALA A 139 4.51 5.84 -18.25
CA ALA A 139 5.45 6.84 -17.77
C ALA A 139 4.85 7.79 -16.73
N MET A 140 5.76 8.37 -15.94
CA MET A 140 5.52 9.47 -15.01
C MET A 140 5.82 10.81 -15.69
N ILE A 141 5.36 11.89 -15.08
CA ILE A 141 5.62 13.28 -15.40
C ILE A 141 6.38 13.89 -14.22
N THR A 142 7.54 14.49 -14.48
CA THR A 142 8.35 15.19 -13.48
C THR A 142 7.70 16.51 -13.06
N SER A 143 8.23 17.15 -12.01
CA SER A 143 7.82 18.50 -11.58
C SER A 143 7.94 19.56 -12.68
N GLU A 144 8.85 19.34 -13.64
CA GLU A 144 9.12 20.22 -14.78
C GLU A 144 8.24 19.89 -16.00
N GLY A 145 7.32 18.93 -15.88
CA GLY A 145 6.41 18.52 -16.95
C GLY A 145 7.01 17.55 -17.96
N THR A 146 8.20 16.99 -17.71
CA THR A 146 8.85 16.04 -18.63
C THR A 146 8.49 14.59 -18.33
N THR A 147 8.57 13.72 -19.32
CA THR A 147 8.29 12.29 -19.16
C THR A 147 9.47 11.57 -18.50
N ALA A 148 9.20 10.79 -17.44
CA ALA A 148 10.15 9.91 -16.77
C ALA A 148 9.66 8.46 -16.81
N GLN A 149 10.55 7.52 -17.13
CA GLN A 149 10.23 6.09 -17.21
C GLN A 149 10.01 5.45 -15.84
N ASP A 150 9.13 4.45 -15.75
CA ASP A 150 8.95 3.62 -14.54
C ASP A 150 10.22 2.79 -14.31
N ALA A 151 10.95 3.04 -13.22
CA ALA A 151 12.15 2.28 -12.84
C ALA A 151 11.79 1.03 -12.02
N ARG A 152 10.77 0.32 -12.48
CA ARG A 152 10.17 -0.82 -11.78
C ARG A 152 11.20 -1.92 -11.56
N GLY A 153 11.18 -2.52 -10.37
CA GLY A 153 12.16 -3.54 -9.97
C GLY A 153 13.60 -3.03 -9.76
N ILE A 154 13.88 -1.75 -10.02
CA ILE A 154 15.24 -1.18 -9.94
C ILE A 154 15.32 -0.11 -8.85
N LYS A 155 14.37 0.83 -8.81
CA LYS A 155 14.33 1.91 -7.81
C LYS A 155 12.92 2.10 -7.28
N ALA A 156 12.82 2.30 -5.98
CA ALA A 156 11.53 2.50 -5.33
C ALA A 156 10.95 3.90 -5.57
N HIS A 157 11.78 4.92 -5.78
CA HIS A 157 11.31 6.25 -6.18
C HIS A 157 12.39 7.05 -6.92
N PRO A 158 12.00 8.03 -7.74
CA PRO A 158 12.93 9.00 -8.33
C PRO A 158 13.42 10.02 -7.29
N GLY A 159 14.61 10.59 -7.51
CA GLY A 159 15.19 11.62 -6.63
C GLY A 159 14.42 12.95 -6.60
N TRP A 160 13.56 13.22 -7.59
CA TRP A 160 12.69 14.39 -7.64
C TRP A 160 11.37 14.21 -6.88
N VAL A 161 11.11 13.02 -6.33
CA VAL A 161 9.93 12.74 -5.50
C VAL A 161 10.34 12.74 -4.04
N GLU A 162 9.64 13.54 -3.24
CA GLU A 162 9.77 13.51 -1.78
C GLU A 162 9.45 12.11 -1.22
N ASN A 163 10.37 11.58 -0.41
CA ASN A 163 10.16 10.32 0.28
C ASN A 163 9.33 10.53 1.56
N ILE A 164 8.01 10.42 1.42
CA ILE A 164 7.03 10.57 2.50
C ILE A 164 7.22 9.56 3.65
N TRP A 165 7.90 8.44 3.40
CA TRP A 165 8.10 7.38 4.39
C TRP A 165 9.18 7.69 5.41
N LEU A 166 10.08 8.65 5.13
CA LEU A 166 11.06 9.11 6.11
C LEU A 166 10.39 9.80 7.30
N GLN A 167 9.40 10.66 7.02
CA GLN A 167 8.61 11.34 8.04
C GLN A 167 7.71 10.35 8.78
N TYR A 168 7.09 9.43 8.05
CA TYR A 168 6.26 8.37 8.63
C TYR A 168 7.00 7.56 9.72
N LYS A 169 8.20 7.06 9.40
CA LYS A 169 9.03 6.30 10.36
C LYS A 169 9.41 7.11 11.59
N ALA A 170 9.65 8.41 11.44
CA ALA A 170 9.94 9.27 12.56
C ALA A 170 8.73 9.40 13.51
N LEU A 171 7.51 9.37 12.98
CA LEU A 171 6.27 9.49 13.76
C LEU A 171 5.85 8.17 14.43
N THR A 172 6.20 7.01 13.87
CA THR A 172 5.80 5.70 14.41
C THR A 172 6.80 5.10 15.41
N GLN A 173 7.97 5.70 15.59
CA GLN A 173 8.95 5.24 16.57
C GLN A 173 8.55 5.53 18.03
N PRO A 174 8.75 4.59 18.97
CA PRO A 174 8.51 4.82 20.39
C PRO A 174 9.42 5.93 20.94
N GLY A 175 8.83 7.01 21.47
CA GLY A 175 9.57 8.10 22.13
C GLY A 175 9.82 9.36 21.28
N SER A 176 9.35 9.38 20.03
CA SER A 176 9.45 10.56 19.17
C SER A 176 8.68 11.76 19.73
N ARG A 177 9.41 12.78 20.19
CA ARG A 177 8.90 14.14 20.38
C ARG A 177 9.55 15.02 19.32
N ILE A 178 8.94 15.11 18.15
CA ILE A 178 9.29 16.12 17.16
C ILE A 178 8.13 17.12 17.12
N ALA A 179 8.42 18.39 17.38
CA ALA A 179 7.53 19.49 17.04
C ALA A 179 7.41 19.52 15.51
N VAL A 180 6.29 19.07 14.97
CA VAL A 180 6.09 18.98 13.52
C VAL A 180 5.38 20.22 13.03
N THR A 181 5.99 20.94 12.10
CA THR A 181 5.24 21.72 11.11
C THR A 181 4.77 20.71 10.07
N LEU A 182 3.65 20.03 10.36
CA LEU A 182 2.95 19.25 9.35
C LEU A 182 2.42 20.23 8.28
N PRO A 183 2.29 19.82 7.01
CA PRO A 183 1.45 20.55 6.07
C PRO A 183 0.10 20.79 6.74
N SER A 184 -0.43 22.02 6.67
CA SER A 184 -1.64 22.46 7.40
C SER A 184 -2.81 21.49 7.28
N ASP A 185 -2.86 20.75 6.19
CA ASP A 185 -3.96 19.87 5.81
C ASP A 185 -3.89 18.50 6.52
N PHE A 186 -2.74 18.12 7.10
CA PHE A 186 -2.57 16.85 7.82
C PHE A 186 -2.97 16.93 9.30
N MET A 187 -3.01 18.13 9.89
CA MET A 187 -3.37 18.33 11.31
C MET A 187 -4.86 18.40 11.57
N ALA A 188 -5.69 18.48 10.53
CA ALA A 188 -7.14 18.65 10.68
C ALA A 188 -7.87 17.34 11.04
N GLU A 189 -7.29 16.16 10.78
CA GLU A 189 -8.05 14.88 10.81
C GLU A 189 -7.56 13.83 11.83
N PHE A 190 -6.50 14.11 12.60
CA PHE A 190 -6.08 13.21 13.69
C PHE A 190 -6.50 13.75 15.05
N PRO A 191 -7.66 13.35 15.63
CA PRO A 191 -7.90 13.60 17.04
C PRO A 191 -6.84 12.83 17.84
N ALA A 192 -5.92 13.58 18.45
CA ALA A 192 -4.89 13.06 19.33
C ALA A 192 -5.50 12.00 20.25
N ALA A 193 -4.92 10.79 20.22
CA ALA A 193 -5.28 9.72 21.13
C ALA A 193 -5.27 10.27 22.55
N ARG A 194 -6.46 10.50 23.12
CA ARG A 194 -6.60 10.95 24.50
C ARG A 194 -6.04 9.86 25.39
N SER A 195 -4.83 10.09 25.88
CA SER A 195 -4.27 9.43 27.05
C SER A 195 -5.29 9.52 28.18
N ARG A 196 -6.04 8.44 28.42
CA ARG A 196 -6.69 8.23 29.72
C ARG A 196 -5.61 7.81 30.70
N ARG A 197 -5.19 8.75 31.55
CA ARG A 197 -4.61 8.46 32.88
C ARG A 197 -5.50 9.15 33.90
N GLY A 198 -5.82 8.44 34.97
CA GLY A 198 -6.54 8.93 36.15
C GLY A 198 -8.00 8.55 36.14
#